data_AF-A0A3C0TGQ6-F1
#
_entry.id   AF-A0A3C0TGQ6-F1
#
_cell.length_a   1.000
_cell.length_b   1.000
_cell.length_c   1.000
_cell.angle_alpha   90.00
_cell.angle_beta   90.00
_cell.angle_gamma   90.00
#
_symmetry.space_group_name_H-M   'P 1'
#
loop_
_entity.id
_entity.type
_entity.pdbx_description
1 polymer ?
#
loop_
_entity_poly.entity_id
_entity_poly.type
_entity_poly.pdbx_seq_one_letter_code
_entity_poly.pdbx_strand_id
1 'polypeptide(L)' 'MTIREELEKREHSMLSPMASFSDASKGRDEFEEPCDLRPVYQRDRDRILHCKSFRRLKGKTQVFLAPEGDHYRNR' A
#
# COMPACT_ATOMS: atom_id res chain seq x y z
N MET A 1 2.29 8.83 -23.04
CA MET A 1 2.75 8.34 -21.72
C MET A 1 1.55 8.33 -20.81
N THR A 2 1.41 7.31 -19.99
CA THR A 2 0.34 7.22 -19.00
C THR A 2 0.74 7.97 -17.71
N ILE A 3 -0.22 8.31 -16.85
CA ILE A 3 0.06 8.95 -15.56
C ILE A 3 0.94 8.05 -14.69
N ARG A 4 0.72 6.72 -14.75
CA ARG A 4 1.58 5.73 -14.08
C ARG A 4 3.04 5.88 -14.51
N GLU A 5 3.31 5.92 -15.82
CA GLU A 5 4.68 6.01 -16.35
C GLU A 5 5.38 7.31 -15.94
N GLU A 6 4.64 8.42 -15.85
CA GLU A 6 5.17 9.69 -15.35
C GLU A 6 5.53 9.61 -13.86
N LEU A 7 4.70 8.96 -13.06
CA LEU A 7 4.97 8.73 -11.64
C LEU A 7 6.19 7.81 -11.43
N GLU A 8 6.30 6.73 -12.19
CA GLU A 8 7.46 5.83 -12.16
C GLU A 8 8.76 6.58 -12.50
N LYS A 9 8.76 7.42 -13.56
CA LYS A 9 9.91 8.28 -13.88
C LYS A 9 10.25 9.26 -12.77
N ARG A 10 9.23 9.82 -12.12
CA ARG A 10 9.41 10.73 -10.99
C ARG A 10 10.05 10.03 -9.80
N GLU A 11 9.72 8.76 -9.54
CA GLU A 11 10.37 7.96 -8.49
C GLU A 11 11.89 7.92 -8.73
N HIS A 12 12.35 7.62 -9.95
CA HIS A 12 13.78 7.59 -10.31
C HIS A 12 14.50 8.94 -10.13
N SER A 13 13.79 10.05 -10.34
CA SER A 13 14.39 11.39 -10.13
C SER A 13 14.41 11.86 -8.67
N MET A 14 13.46 11.41 -7.85
CA MET A 14 13.25 11.97 -6.50
C MET A 14 13.74 11.04 -5.39
N LEU A 15 13.73 9.74 -5.60
CA LEU A 15 14.14 8.76 -4.59
C LEU A 15 15.64 8.50 -4.67
N SER A 16 16.18 7.94 -3.58
CA SER A 16 17.55 7.44 -3.55
C SER A 16 17.77 6.40 -4.66
N PRO A 17 18.96 6.32 -5.29
CA PRO A 17 19.29 5.25 -6.25
C PRO A 17 19.14 3.83 -5.68
N MET A 18 19.15 3.69 -4.35
CA MET A 18 18.96 2.42 -3.65
C MET A 18 17.51 2.16 -3.22
N ALA A 19 16.56 3.02 -3.61
CA ALA A 19 15.16 2.82 -3.29
C ALA A 19 14.55 1.67 -4.10
N SER A 20 13.42 1.14 -3.60
CA SER A 20 12.62 0.17 -4.35
C SER A 20 11.68 0.92 -5.28
N PHE A 21 11.91 0.82 -6.59
CA PHE A 21 11.11 1.48 -7.62
C PHE A 21 9.91 0.63 -8.04
N SER A 22 8.81 1.27 -8.43
CA SER A 22 7.58 0.61 -8.84
C SER A 22 7.74 -0.18 -10.15
N ASP A 23 8.47 0.36 -11.11
CA ASP A 23 8.74 -0.25 -12.42
C ASP A 23 9.76 -1.41 -12.35
N ALA A 24 10.60 -1.44 -11.33
CA ALA A 24 11.57 -2.51 -11.06
C ALA A 24 11.01 -3.64 -10.16
N SER A 25 9.70 -3.65 -9.90
CA SER A 25 9.06 -4.72 -9.14
C SER A 25 9.19 -6.07 -9.83
N LYS A 26 9.31 -7.16 -9.06
CA LYS A 26 9.28 -8.54 -9.57
C LYS A 26 7.92 -8.96 -10.12
N GLY A 27 6.90 -8.12 -9.97
CA GLY A 27 5.53 -8.44 -10.38
C GLY A 27 4.74 -9.15 -9.29
N ARG A 28 3.72 -9.91 -9.71
CA ARG A 28 2.79 -10.64 -8.84
C ARG A 28 2.77 -12.11 -9.26
N ASP A 29 2.35 -12.97 -8.35
CA ASP A 29 2.21 -14.41 -8.63
C ASP A 29 1.25 -14.67 -9.79
N GLU A 30 0.15 -13.91 -9.84
CA GLU A 30 -0.82 -13.93 -10.93
C GLU A 30 -0.66 -12.67 -11.80
N PHE A 31 -0.62 -12.86 -13.12
CA PHE A 31 -0.52 -11.74 -14.05
C PHE A 31 -1.77 -10.87 -13.99
N GLU A 32 -1.54 -9.56 -13.96
CA GLU A 32 -2.60 -8.56 -13.98
C GLU A 32 -2.14 -7.39 -14.83
N GLU A 33 -3.02 -6.90 -15.69
CA GLU A 33 -2.71 -5.75 -16.54
C GLU A 33 -2.33 -4.52 -15.69
N PRO A 34 -1.28 -3.77 -16.09
CA PRO A 34 -0.91 -2.52 -15.43
C PRO A 34 -2.05 -1.49 -15.48
N CYS A 35 -2.20 -0.71 -14.41
CA CYS A 35 -3.15 0.39 -14.38
C CYS A 35 -2.54 1.64 -15.03
N ASP A 36 -3.29 2.40 -15.83
CA ASP A 36 -2.77 3.62 -16.47
C ASP A 36 -2.50 4.76 -15.47
N LEU A 37 -3.09 4.69 -14.28
CA LEU A 37 -3.04 5.76 -13.29
C LEU A 37 -2.13 5.47 -12.11
N ARG A 38 -2.08 4.21 -11.65
CA ARG A 38 -1.49 3.84 -10.37
C ARG A 38 -0.27 2.94 -10.57
N PRO A 39 0.91 3.32 -10.04
CA PRO A 39 2.05 2.43 -9.87
C PRO A 39 1.69 1.20 -9.03
N VAL A 40 2.48 0.13 -9.18
CA VAL A 40 2.19 -1.18 -8.57
C VAL A 40 2.05 -1.11 -7.04
N TYR A 41 2.91 -0.34 -6.36
CA TYR A 41 2.85 -0.19 -4.90
C TYR A 41 1.68 0.68 -4.43
N GLN A 42 1.25 1.67 -5.22
CA GLN A 42 0.01 2.42 -4.92
C GLN A 42 -1.20 1.50 -5.02
N ARG A 43 -1.24 0.62 -6.04
CA ARG A 43 -2.29 -0.38 -6.19
C ARG A 43 -2.34 -1.34 -5.00
N ASP A 44 -1.18 -1.75 -4.48
CA ASP A 44 -1.09 -2.61 -3.29
C ASP A 44 -1.59 -1.93 -2.03
N ARG A 45 -1.19 -0.67 -1.82
CA ARG A 45 -1.68 0.13 -0.71
C ARG A 45 -3.20 0.20 -0.70
N ASP A 46 -3.83 0.46 -1.84
CA ASP A 46 -5.29 0.56 -1.95
C ASP A 46 -5.96 -0.79 -1.64
N ARG A 47 -5.40 -1.92 -2.11
CA ARG A 47 -5.91 -3.26 -1.79
C ARG A 47 -5.86 -3.56 -0.30
N ILE A 48 -4.74 -3.24 0.35
CA ILE A 48 -4.56 -3.43 1.79
C ILE A 48 -5.55 -2.56 2.55
N LEU A 49 -5.66 -1.28 2.19
CA LEU A 49 -6.55 -0.31 2.84
C LEU A 49 -8.02 -0.74 2.81
N HIS A 50 -8.48 -1.35 1.71
CA HIS A 50 -9.87 -1.73 1.53
C HIS A 50 -10.18 -3.19 1.92
N CYS A 51 -9.20 -3.99 2.32
CA CYS A 51 -9.44 -5.39 2.67
C CYS A 51 -10.22 -5.55 3.99
N LYS A 52 -10.99 -6.65 4.10
CA LYS A 52 -11.76 -6.97 5.33
C LYS A 52 -10.86 -7.11 6.56
N SER A 53 -9.66 -7.67 6.39
CA SER A 53 -8.72 -7.88 7.50
C SER A 53 -8.22 -6.57 8.09
N PHE A 54 -7.87 -5.59 7.25
CA PHE A 54 -7.45 -4.26 7.69
C PHE A 54 -8.58 -3.52 8.42
N ARG A 55 -9.82 -3.58 7.90
CA ARG A 55 -10.99 -3.00 8.57
C ARG A 55 -11.23 -3.55 9.98
N ARG A 56 -10.94 -4.85 10.19
CA ARG A 56 -11.09 -5.49 11.50
C ARG A 56 -10.06 -5.02 12.53
N LEU A 57 -8.93 -4.45 12.10
CA LEU A 57 -7.91 -3.94 13.02
C LEU A 57 -8.45 -2.82 13.90
N LYS A 58 -9.40 -2.01 13.39
CA LYS A 58 -10.15 -1.02 14.18
C LYS A 58 -10.84 -1.61 15.42
N GLY A 59 -11.27 -2.88 15.36
CA GLY A 59 -11.92 -3.57 16.49
C GLY A 59 -10.97 -4.48 17.28
N LYS A 60 -9.68 -4.51 16.94
CA LYS A 60 -8.67 -5.31 17.63
C LYS A 60 -7.76 -4.39 18.42
N THR A 61 -7.68 -4.64 19.72
CA THR A 61 -6.77 -3.92 20.58
C THR A 61 -5.32 -4.31 20.35
N GLN A 62 -4.44 -3.36 20.60
CA GLN A 62 -3.01 -3.60 20.69
C GLN A 62 -2.63 -3.82 22.17
N VAL A 63 -2.03 -4.96 22.48
CA VAL A 63 -1.50 -5.35 23.81
C VAL A 63 -2.55 -5.65 24.90
N PHE A 64 -3.51 -4.78 25.15
CA PHE A 64 -4.48 -4.93 26.26
C PHE A 64 -5.86 -5.38 25.77
N LEU A 65 -6.63 -6.10 26.58
CA LEU A 65 -8.07 -6.28 26.33
C LEU A 65 -8.75 -4.92 26.58
N ALA A 66 -9.51 -4.39 25.61
CA ALA A 66 -10.21 -3.12 25.81
C ALA A 66 -11.21 -3.26 26.97
N PRO A 67 -10.99 -2.62 28.13
CA PRO A 67 -12.07 -2.33 29.04
C PRO A 67 -13.00 -1.32 28.34
N GLU A 68 -14.26 -1.17 28.78
CA GLU A 68 -15.19 -0.19 28.20
C GLU A 68 -14.54 1.21 28.07
N GLY A 69 -14.26 1.66 26.84
CA GLY A 69 -13.63 2.95 26.57
C GLY A 69 -12.73 2.96 25.33
N ASP A 70 -12.52 4.13 24.73
CA ASP A 70 -11.72 4.33 23.51
C ASP A 70 -10.29 4.83 23.76
N HIS A 71 -9.88 4.89 25.03
CA HIS A 71 -8.59 5.45 25.45
C HIS A 71 -7.40 4.55 25.09
N TYR A 72 -7.66 3.29 24.72
CA TYR A 72 -6.65 2.34 24.28
C TYR A 72 -6.51 2.35 22.76
N ARG A 73 -5.26 2.23 22.29
CA ARG A 73 -4.98 2.17 20.84
C ARG A 73 -5.44 0.83 20.26
N ASN A 74 -6.16 0.91 19.14
CA ASN A 74 -6.42 -0.21 18.25
C ASN A 74 -5.22 -0.45 17.31
N ARG A 75 -5.22 -1.59 16.61
CA ARG A 75 -4.18 -1.94 15.63
C ARG A 75 -4.30 -1.19 14.32
#